data_AF-A0A9E4F008-F1
#
_entry.id   AF-A0A9E4F008-F1
#
_cell.length_a   1.000
_cell.length_b   1.000
_cell.length_c   1.000
_cell.angle_alpha   90.00
_cell.angle_beta   90.00
_cell.angle_gamma   90.00
#
_symmetry.space_group_name_H-M   'P 1'
#
loop_
_entity.id
_entity.type
_entity.pdbx_description
1 polymer ?
#
loop_
_entity_poly.entity_id
_entity_poly.type
_entity_poly.pdbx_seq_one_letter_code
_entity_poly.pdbx_strand_id
1 'polypeptide(L)'
;GDEFFLKLPDMSSALAEVAEWVTNQDYEQSAVRRFFQDADYFLVAHALFGGYEIVTHEIKSGSQKKIKIPDVCEGLDIGYLTPFEMLRRENARFVLGGS
;
A
#
# COMPACT_ATOMS: atom_id res chain seq x y z
N GLY A 1 -14.80 -20.50 5.62
CA GLY A 1 -14.01 -19.62 6.50
C GLY A 1 -12.59 -19.54 6.01
N ASP A 2 -11.96 -20.70 5.82
CA ASP A 2 -10.50 -20.80 5.59
C ASP A 2 -10.05 -20.45 4.16
N GLU A 3 -10.97 -20.31 3.19
CA GLU A 3 -10.64 -19.89 1.81
C GLU A 3 -10.55 -18.38 1.62
N PHE A 4 -10.98 -17.57 2.60
CA PHE A 4 -11.01 -16.10 2.46
C PHE A 4 -9.65 -15.45 2.77
N PHE A 5 -8.87 -16.03 3.67
CA PHE A 5 -7.55 -15.52 4.05
C PHE A 5 -6.46 -16.42 3.47
N LEU A 6 -5.77 -15.92 2.45
CA LEU A 6 -4.64 -16.62 1.86
C LEU A 6 -3.47 -16.67 2.85
N LYS A 7 -2.73 -17.78 2.84
CA LYS A 7 -1.45 -17.87 3.56
C LYS A 7 -0.48 -16.88 2.92
N LEU A 8 0.11 -16.00 3.73
CA LEU A 8 1.10 -15.06 3.25
C LEU A 8 2.34 -15.81 2.74
N PRO A 9 2.89 -15.43 1.56
CA PRO A 9 4.19 -15.91 1.13
C PRO A 9 5.28 -15.38 2.05
N ASP A 10 6.50 -15.91 1.93
CA ASP A 10 7.66 -15.30 2.58
C ASP A 10 8.01 -13.99 1.87
N MET A 11 7.72 -12.88 2.54
CA MET A 11 7.96 -11.52 2.05
C MET A 11 9.08 -10.82 2.82
N SER A 12 9.93 -11.56 3.53
CA SER A 12 10.99 -11.00 4.37
C SER A 12 11.89 -10.02 3.62
N SER A 13 12.24 -10.32 2.37
CA SER A 13 13.03 -9.41 1.52
C SER A 13 12.29 -8.11 1.21
N ALA A 14 11.03 -8.18 0.79
CA ALA A 14 10.24 -6.99 0.46
C ALA A 14 9.95 -6.13 1.69
N LEU A 15 9.72 -6.76 2.85
CA LEU A 15 9.61 -6.06 4.14
C LEU A 15 10.90 -5.31 4.47
N ALA A 16 12.05 -5.97 4.33
CA ALA A 16 13.36 -5.34 4.57
C ALA A 16 13.61 -4.15 3.64
N GLU A 17 13.29 -4.29 2.35
CA GLU A 17 13.44 -3.23 1.35
C GLU A 17 12.55 -2.01 1.64
N VAL A 18 11.27 -2.24 1.96
CA VAL A 18 10.36 -1.16 2.39
C VAL A 18 10.88 -0.49 3.67
N ALA A 19 11.36 -1.27 4.64
CA ALA A 19 11.90 -0.74 5.87
C ALA A 19 13.16 0.11 5.65
N GLU A 20 14.10 -0.38 4.85
CA GLU A 20 15.31 0.34 4.46
C GLU A 20 14.94 1.68 3.81
N TRP A 21 14.05 1.66 2.82
CA TRP A 21 13.60 2.87 2.15
C TRP A 21 13.01 3.89 3.13
N VAL A 22 12.06 3.45 3.97
CA VAL A 22 11.40 4.32 4.96
C VAL A 22 12.40 4.94 5.93
N THR A 23 13.37 4.15 6.41
CA THR A 23 14.38 4.65 7.37
C THR A 23 15.39 5.62 6.77
N ASN A 24 15.55 5.61 5.44
CA ASN A 24 16.46 6.50 4.71
C ASN A 24 15.78 7.81 4.25
N GLN A 25 14.51 8.03 4.58
CA GLN A 25 13.81 9.29 4.30
C GLN A 25 13.87 10.26 5.49
N ASP A 26 13.56 11.54 5.23
CA ASP A 26 13.54 12.61 6.24
C ASP A 26 12.22 12.65 7.04
N TYR A 27 11.67 11.49 7.43
CA TYR A 27 10.47 11.42 8.27
C TYR A 27 10.83 11.56 9.76
N GLU A 28 9.90 12.07 10.55
CA GLU A 28 10.04 12.03 12.01
C GLU A 28 10.12 10.58 12.49
N GLN A 29 10.99 10.30 13.48
CA GLN A 29 11.13 8.95 14.04
C GLN A 29 9.80 8.38 14.58
N SER A 30 8.91 9.25 15.05
CA SER A 30 7.55 8.91 15.48
C SER A 30 6.72 8.36 14.32
N ALA A 31 6.85 8.94 13.13
CA ALA A 31 6.16 8.52 11.91
C ALA A 31 6.71 7.17 11.41
N VAL A 32 8.04 7.02 11.37
CA VAL A 32 8.71 5.75 11.01
C VAL A 32 8.25 4.62 11.94
N ARG A 33 8.30 4.83 13.25
CA ARG A 33 7.86 3.82 14.23
C ARG A 33 6.39 3.45 14.06
N ARG A 34 5.54 4.44 13.80
CA ARG A 34 4.11 4.22 13.59
C ARG A 34 3.86 3.41 12.32
N PHE A 35 4.52 3.75 11.22
CA PHE A 35 4.37 3.04 9.95
C PHE A 35 4.67 1.54 10.09
N PHE A 36 5.74 1.17 10.81
CA PHE A 36 6.07 -0.24 11.06
C PHE A 36 5.08 -0.99 11.97
N GLN A 37 4.17 -0.28 12.65
CA GLN A 37 3.11 -0.87 13.46
C GLN A 37 1.76 -0.89 12.75
N ASP A 38 1.62 -0.14 11.66
CA ASP A 38 0.39 -0.02 10.88
C ASP A 38 0.34 -1.09 9.78
N ALA A 39 -0.87 -1.43 9.33
CA ALA A 39 -1.08 -2.43 8.28
C ALA A 39 -0.49 -2.02 6.93
N ASP A 40 -0.31 -0.72 6.69
CA ASP A 40 0.21 -0.15 5.45
C ASP A 40 1.62 -0.68 5.13
N TYR A 41 2.44 -0.94 6.15
CA TYR A 41 3.76 -1.53 5.96
C TYR A 41 3.68 -2.91 5.29
N PHE A 42 2.81 -3.79 5.81
CA PHE A 42 2.59 -5.11 5.23
C PHE A 42 1.92 -5.05 3.86
N LEU A 43 0.99 -4.10 3.67
CA LEU A 43 0.30 -3.91 2.39
C LEU A 43 1.28 -3.52 1.27
N VAL A 44 2.17 -2.57 1.55
CA VAL A 44 3.17 -2.12 0.57
C VAL A 44 4.21 -3.21 0.29
N ALA A 45 4.68 -3.91 1.32
CA ALA A 45 5.60 -5.03 1.12
C ALA A 45 4.98 -6.17 0.29
N HIS A 46 3.68 -6.44 0.46
CA HIS A 46 2.98 -7.45 -0.34
C HIS A 46 2.84 -7.03 -1.80
N ALA A 47 2.56 -5.75 -2.06
CA ALA A 47 2.51 -5.22 -3.42
C ALA A 47 3.88 -5.27 -4.10
N LEU A 48 4.95 -4.88 -3.38
CA LEU A 48 6.32 -4.97 -3.88
C LEU A 48 6.72 -6.41 -4.20
N PHE A 49 6.45 -7.35 -3.28
CA PHE A 49 6.76 -8.77 -3.47
C PHE A 49 6.05 -9.37 -4.68
N GLY A 50 4.77 -9.04 -4.88
CA GLY A 50 3.93 -9.62 -5.91
C GLY A 50 3.91 -8.86 -7.24
N GLY A 51 4.53 -7.68 -7.32
CA GLY A 51 4.39 -6.78 -8.47
C GLY A 51 2.95 -6.29 -8.65
N TYR A 52 2.22 -6.07 -7.56
CA TYR A 52 0.82 -5.62 -7.59
C TYR A 52 0.70 -4.10 -7.54
N GLU A 53 -0.43 -3.60 -8.01
CA GLU A 53 -0.81 -2.20 -7.84
C GLU A 53 -1.65 -2.02 -6.56
N ILE A 54 -1.35 -0.99 -5.76
CA ILE A 54 -2.14 -0.68 -4.56
C ILE A 54 -3.30 0.25 -4.92
N VAL A 55 -4.51 -0.13 -4.51
CA VAL A 55 -5.70 0.72 -4.65
C VAL A 55 -5.95 1.45 -3.33
N THR A 56 -5.83 2.77 -3.31
CA THR A 56 -5.96 3.57 -2.06
C THR A 56 -6.68 4.91 -2.28
N HIS A 57 -7.40 5.38 -1.26
CA HIS A 57 -7.95 6.75 -1.22
C HIS A 57 -6.94 7.77 -0.68
N GLU A 58 -5.77 7.33 -0.21
CA GLU A 58 -4.75 8.26 0.27
C GLU A 58 -4.20 9.11 -0.87
N ILE A 59 -3.94 10.38 -0.54
CA ILE A 59 -3.14 11.30 -1.35
C ILE A 59 -1.83 11.49 -0.62
N LYS A 60 -0.72 11.59 -1.35
CA LYS A 60 0.62 11.83 -0.81
C LYS A 60 0.66 12.84 0.33
N SER A 61 1.64 12.64 1.20
CA SER A 61 1.95 13.57 2.26
C SER A 61 3.12 14.43 1.84
N GLY A 62 2.94 15.75 1.78
CA GLY A 62 4.07 16.68 1.79
C GLY A 62 4.68 16.87 3.19
N SER A 63 4.30 16.04 4.16
CA SER A 63 4.64 16.19 5.58
C SER A 63 5.48 15.02 6.08
N GLN A 64 6.49 15.34 6.87
CA GLN A 64 7.40 14.40 7.52
C GLN A 64 6.76 13.66 8.72
N LYS A 65 5.53 14.03 9.11
CA LYS A 65 4.84 13.50 10.30
C LYS A 65 4.04 12.23 10.08
N LYS A 66 3.77 11.88 8.83
CA LYS A 66 3.05 10.66 8.46
C LYS A 66 3.57 10.18 7.10
N ILE A 67 3.95 8.91 7.07
CA ILE A 67 4.24 8.17 5.86
C ILE A 67 2.90 7.69 5.31
N LYS A 68 2.58 8.01 4.05
CA LYS A 68 1.38 7.52 3.38
C LYS A 68 1.75 6.53 2.29
N ILE A 69 0.80 5.67 1.93
CA ILE A 69 0.98 4.63 0.91
C ILE A 69 1.56 5.21 -0.40
N PRO A 70 1.01 6.30 -0.98
CA PRO A 70 1.56 6.85 -2.22
C PRO A 70 3.01 7.34 -2.11
N ASP A 71 3.47 7.76 -0.93
CA ASP A 71 4.85 8.24 -0.76
C ASP A 71 5.84 7.06 -0.90
N VAL A 72 5.51 5.93 -0.28
CA VAL A 72 6.31 4.70 -0.35
C VAL A 72 6.24 4.09 -1.74
N CYS A 73 5.05 4.05 -2.34
CA CYS A 73 4.86 3.47 -3.66
C CYS A 73 5.75 4.14 -4.72
N GLU A 74 5.86 5.47 -4.71
CA GLU A 74 6.73 6.15 -5.66
C GLU A 74 8.22 5.96 -5.38
N GLY A 75 8.58 5.90 -4.10
CA GLY A 75 9.95 5.68 -3.71
C GLY A 75 10.51 4.31 -4.13
N LEU A 76 9.62 3.33 -4.28
CA LEU A 76 9.95 1.93 -4.60
C LEU A 76 9.40 1.47 -5.97
N ASP A 77 8.94 2.40 -6.81
CA ASP A 77 8.37 2.11 -8.13
C ASP A 77 7.21 1.08 -8.11
N ILE A 78 6.38 1.15 -7.07
CA ILE A 78 5.17 0.33 -6.92
C ILE A 78 4.01 1.09 -7.55
N GLY A 79 3.28 0.44 -8.45
CA GLY A 79 2.07 1.01 -9.02
C GLY A 79 1.00 1.28 -7.96
N TYR A 80 0.29 2.39 -8.08
CA TYR A 80 -0.86 2.68 -7.24
C TYR A 80 -1.88 3.52 -8.00
N LEU A 81 -3.15 3.40 -7.60
CA LEU A 81 -4.25 4.13 -8.19
C LEU A 81 -5.38 4.35 -7.19
N THR A 82 -6.23 5.33 -7.47
CA THR A 82 -7.45 5.54 -6.69
C THR A 82 -8.50 4.47 -7.01
N PRO A 83 -9.43 4.17 -6.08
CA PRO A 83 -10.58 3.31 -6.36
C PRO A 83 -11.37 3.76 -7.60
N PHE A 84 -11.51 5.07 -7.83
CA PHE A 84 -12.22 5.57 -8.99
C PHE A 84 -11.49 5.32 -10.31
N GLU A 85 -10.15 5.41 -10.32
CA GLU A 85 -9.35 5.03 -11.47
C GLU A 85 -9.45 3.53 -11.74
N MET A 86 -9.35 2.71 -10.69
CA MET A 86 -9.50 1.25 -10.81
C MET A 86 -10.87 0.89 -11.40
N LEU A 87 -11.95 1.42 -10.83
CA LEU A 87 -13.31 1.14 -11.31
C LEU A 87 -13.53 1.56 -12.77
N ARG A 88 -12.95 2.69 -13.19
CA ARG A 88 -12.99 3.12 -14.60
C ARG A 88 -12.19 2.20 -15.51
N ARG A 89 -10.96 1.82 -15.10
CA ARG A 89 -10.08 0.92 -15.86
C ARG A 89 -10.71 -0.46 -16.03
N GLU A 90 -11.34 -0.99 -14.98
CA GLU A 90 -12.00 -2.29 -14.97
C GLU A 90 -13.43 -2.26 -15.56
N ASN A 91 -13.89 -1.10 -16.04
CA ASN A 91 -15.24 -0.92 -16.61
C ASN A 91 -16.36 -1.42 -15.68
N ALA A 92 -16.19 -1.20 -14.36
CA ALA A 92 -17.13 -1.67 -13.36
C ALA A 92 -18.52 -1.03 -13.57
N ARG A 93 -19.56 -1.86 -13.52
CA ARG A 93 -20.96 -1.42 -13.62
C ARG A 93 -21.72 -1.78 -12.36
N PHE A 94 -22.22 -0.75 -11.68
CA PHE A 94 -23.08 -0.92 -10.51
C PHE A 94 -24.54 -0.96 -10.98
N VAL A 95 -25.16 -2.13 -10.86
CA VAL A 95 -26.59 -2.32 -11.15
C VAL A 95 -27.38 -2.28 -9.85
N LEU A 96 -28.49 -1.55 -9.85
CA LEU A 96 -29.44 -1.64 -8.75
C LEU A 96 -30.17 -2.97 -8.89
N GLY A 97 -30.11 -3.81 -7.84
CA GLY A 97 -30.84 -5.08 -7.81
C GLY A 97 -32.33 -4.81 -8.02
N GLY A 98 -32.90 -5.38 -9.08
CA GLY A 98 -34.34 -5.30 -9.33
C GLY A 98 -35.10 -5.92 -8.15
N SER A 99 -36.13 -5.23 -7.69
CA SER A 99 -37.11 -5.72 -6.71
C SER A 99 -37.80 -6.98 -7.19
#